data_AF-A0A3C0HEI2-F1
#
_entry.id   AF-A0A3C0HEI2-F1
#
_cell.length_a   1.000
_cell.length_b   1.000
_cell.length_c   1.000
_cell.angle_alpha   90.00
_cell.angle_beta   90.00
_cell.angle_gamma   90.00
#
_symmetry.space_group_name_H-M   'P 1'
#
loop_
_entity.id
_entity.type
_entity.pdbx_description
1 polymer ?
#
loop_
_entity_poly.entity_id
_entity_poly.type
_entity_poly.pdbx_seq_one_letter_code
_entity_poly.pdbx_strand_id
1 'polypeptide(L)'
;MAILEYKLHKTNLGLIAPEWVEDGGYWLDPDNNTLIGWSPDESARKYHIPDSVTSHTNEELVTRVLDIHSRYPIKNEQGADLSDSEVTEMVNSWLSTRT
;
A
#
# COMPACT_ATOMS: atom_id res chain seq x y z
N MET A 1 7.59 2.55 11.81
CA MET A 1 6.63 2.59 10.71
C MET A 1 6.31 1.18 10.27
N ALA A 2 5.04 0.84 10.07
CA ALA A 2 4.65 -0.43 9.45
C ALA A 2 3.94 -0.19 8.11
N ILE A 3 4.48 -0.76 7.03
CA ILE A 3 3.81 -0.82 5.72
C ILE A 3 2.97 -2.10 5.71
N LEU A 4 1.67 -1.97 5.53
CA LEU A 4 0.70 -3.05 5.74
C LEU A 4 0.04 -3.43 4.43
N GLU A 5 0.00 -4.73 4.13
CA GLU A 5 -0.84 -5.27 3.07
C GLU A 5 -2.16 -5.79 3.64
N TYR A 6 -3.27 -5.34 3.07
CA TYR A 6 -4.59 -5.65 3.59
C TYR A 6 -5.65 -5.72 2.49
N LYS A 7 -6.79 -6.34 2.81
CA LYS A 7 -8.01 -6.24 2.01
C LYS A 7 -8.99 -5.27 2.65
N LEU A 8 -9.82 -4.61 1.82
CA LEU A 8 -10.88 -3.76 2.34
C LEU A 8 -11.80 -4.54 3.28
N HIS A 9 -12.14 -3.92 4.41
CA HIS A 9 -13.08 -4.45 5.37
C HIS A 9 -14.50 -4.16 4.90
N LYS A 10 -15.33 -5.21 4.83
CA LYS A 10 -16.75 -5.09 4.50
C LYS A 10 -17.54 -4.61 5.72
N THR A 11 -18.25 -3.50 5.55
CA THR A 11 -19.18 -2.95 6.53
C THR A 11 -20.60 -2.90 5.94
N ASN A 12 -21.55 -2.42 6.73
CA ASN A 12 -22.91 -2.12 6.28
C ASN A 12 -22.97 -0.93 5.28
N LEU A 13 -21.92 -0.10 5.22
CA LEU A 13 -21.84 1.07 4.34
C LEU A 13 -21.01 0.82 3.06
N GLY A 14 -20.37 -0.35 2.96
CA GLY A 14 -19.53 -0.71 1.81
C GLY A 14 -18.18 -1.27 2.23
N LEU A 15 -17.23 -1.24 1.29
CA LEU A 15 -15.85 -1.65 1.51
C LEU A 15 -15.03 -0.44 1.95
N ILE A 16 -14.40 -0.52 3.11
CA ILE A 16 -13.53 0.54 3.65
C ILE A 16 -12.13 0.00 3.95
N ALA A 17 -11.14 0.86 4.08
CA ALA A 17 -9.89 0.44 4.71
C ALA A 17 -10.19 -0.02 6.15
N PRO A 18 -9.56 -1.11 6.65
CA PRO A 18 -9.65 -1.47 8.05
C PRO A 18 -9.26 -0.28 8.94
N GLU A 19 -9.98 -0.07 10.04
CA GLU A 19 -9.79 1.13 10.89
C GLU A 19 -8.41 1.20 11.56
N TRP A 20 -7.67 0.09 11.62
CA TRP A 20 -6.30 0.06 12.11
C TRP A 20 -5.25 0.48 11.06
N VAL A 21 -5.66 0.79 9.83
CA VAL A 21 -4.83 1.42 8.80
C VAL A 21 -5.06 2.94 8.87
N GLU A 22 -4.06 3.71 9.29
CA GLU A 22 -4.20 5.17 9.43
C GLU A 22 -4.18 5.90 8.09
N ASP A 23 -3.43 5.37 7.13
CA ASP A 23 -3.35 5.92 5.79
C ASP A 23 -3.24 4.79 4.76
N GLY A 24 -4.26 4.64 3.93
CA GLY A 24 -4.41 3.46 3.08
C GLY A 24 -5.10 3.75 1.76
N GLY A 25 -5.21 2.72 0.94
CA GLY A 25 -5.85 2.78 -0.38
C GLY A 25 -4.86 2.73 -1.54
N TYR A 26 -3.59 2.44 -1.28
CA TYR A 26 -2.52 2.54 -2.28
C TYR A 26 -2.28 1.22 -3.00
N TRP A 27 -1.85 1.32 -4.25
CA TRP A 27 -1.33 0.24 -5.10
C TRP A 27 -2.11 -1.08 -4.98
N LEU A 28 -3.40 -1.02 -5.31
CA LEU A 28 -4.27 -2.18 -5.45
C LEU A 28 -3.63 -3.21 -6.37
N ASP A 29 -3.52 -4.44 -5.90
CA ASP A 29 -3.26 -5.59 -6.77
C ASP A 29 -4.60 -6.16 -7.26
N PRO A 30 -4.91 -6.05 -8.56
CA PRO A 30 -6.17 -6.55 -9.11
C PRO A 30 -6.36 -8.07 -9.00
N ASP A 31 -5.27 -8.85 -8.91
CA ASP A 31 -5.34 -10.31 -8.89
C ASP A 31 -5.85 -10.88 -7.57
N ASN A 32 -5.58 -10.19 -6.45
CA ASN A 32 -5.94 -10.67 -5.11
C ASN A 32 -6.74 -9.66 -4.27
N ASN A 33 -6.98 -8.46 -4.80
CA ASN A 33 -7.69 -7.35 -4.15
C ASN A 33 -7.02 -6.86 -2.85
N THR A 34 -5.69 -6.94 -2.78
CA THR A 34 -4.91 -6.38 -1.67
C THR A 34 -4.45 -4.97 -1.98
N LEU A 35 -4.35 -4.15 -0.95
CA LEU A 35 -3.89 -2.77 -0.99
C LEU A 35 -2.77 -2.59 0.02
N ILE A 36 -2.03 -1.50 -0.16
CA ILE A 36 -1.02 -1.03 0.78
C ILE A 36 -1.56 0.13 1.59
N GLY A 37 -1.17 0.14 2.85
CA GLY A 37 -1.35 1.26 3.75
C GLY A 37 -0.25 1.33 4.78
N TRP A 38 -0.43 2.22 5.72
CA TRP A 38 0.54 2.53 6.75
C TRP A 38 -0.14 2.75 8.09
N SER A 39 0.56 2.31 9.13
CA SER A 39 0.28 2.71 10.51
C SER A 39 1.59 2.86 11.30
N PRO A 40 1.60 3.65 12.40
CA PRO A 40 2.74 3.75 13.31
C PRO A 40 3.15 2.39 13.90
N ASP A 41 4.38 2.29 14.41
CA ASP A 41 4.84 1.09 15.12
C ASP A 41 4.02 0.78 16.37
N GLU A 42 4.15 -0.45 16.86
CA GLU A 42 3.41 -0.94 18.03
C GLU A 42 3.60 -0.04 19.25
N SER A 43 4.83 0.45 19.47
CA SER A 43 5.14 1.36 20.58
C SER A 43 4.48 2.75 20.47
N ALA A 44 4.00 3.13 19.29
CA ALA A 44 3.44 4.46 19.02
C ALA A 44 1.91 4.45 18.83
N ARG A 45 1.28 3.27 18.69
CA ARG A 45 -0.17 3.13 18.49
C ARG A 45 -0.89 2.61 19.73
N LYS A 46 -2.19 2.94 19.86
CA LYS A 46 -3.07 2.49 20.97
C LYS A 46 -3.99 1.32 20.61
N TYR A 47 -3.89 0.84 19.38
CA TYR A 47 -4.74 -0.20 18.82
C TYR A 47 -3.86 -1.34 18.30
N HIS A 48 -4.46 -2.53 18.23
CA HIS A 48 -3.79 -3.72 17.73
C HIS A 48 -4.02 -3.86 16.22
N ILE A 49 -2.97 -4.21 15.50
CA ILE A 49 -3.04 -4.68 14.12
C ILE A 49 -2.97 -6.20 14.20
N PRO A 50 -3.92 -6.95 13.63
CA PRO A 50 -3.92 -8.41 13.70
C PRO A 50 -2.62 -9.03 13.18
N ASP A 51 -2.07 -10.02 13.89
CA ASP A 51 -0.82 -10.70 13.52
C ASP A 51 -0.86 -11.39 12.14
N SER A 52 -2.07 -11.62 11.62
CA SER A 52 -2.29 -12.16 10.26
C SER A 52 -2.06 -11.13 9.15
N VAL A 53 -1.85 -9.85 9.48
CA VAL A 53 -1.60 -8.78 8.50
C VAL A 53 -0.14 -8.83 8.08
N THR A 54 0.08 -8.94 6.77
CA THR A 54 1.43 -8.93 6.20
C THR A 54 2.02 -7.52 6.28
N SER A 55 3.25 -7.42 6.77
CA SER A 55 4.04 -6.19 6.71
C SER A 55 5.12 -6.28 5.64
N HIS A 56 5.41 -5.15 4.97
CA HIS A 56 6.50 -5.02 4.01
C HIS A 56 7.61 -4.12 4.55
N THR A 57 8.83 -4.40 4.14
CA THR A 57 9.94 -3.45 4.14
C THR A 57 9.80 -2.46 2.97
N ASN A 58 10.60 -1.39 2.97
CA ASN A 58 10.62 -0.43 1.87
C ASN A 58 10.98 -1.11 0.53
N GLU A 59 11.96 -2.02 0.54
CA GLU A 59 12.43 -2.74 -0.66
C GLU A 59 11.37 -3.73 -1.18
N GLU A 60 10.67 -4.43 -0.27
CA GLU A 60 9.57 -5.33 -0.61
C GLU A 60 8.39 -4.55 -1.21
N LEU A 61 8.07 -3.37 -0.68
CA LEU A 61 7.02 -2.52 -1.25
C LEU A 61 7.36 -2.10 -2.69
N VAL A 62 8.59 -1.62 -2.93
CA VAL A 62 9.03 -1.25 -4.29
C VAL A 62 8.89 -2.45 -5.23
N THR A 63 9.39 -3.62 -4.82
CA THR A 63 9.32 -4.86 -5.60
C THR A 63 7.86 -5.22 -5.93
N ARG A 64 6.96 -5.15 -4.94
CA ARG A 64 5.53 -5.44 -5.12
C ARG A 64 4.89 -4.48 -6.13
N VAL A 65 5.17 -3.18 -6.03
CA VAL A 65 4.55 -2.19 -6.92
C VAL A 65 5.09 -2.33 -8.35
N LEU A 66 6.38 -2.64 -8.52
CA LEU A 66 6.95 -2.94 -9.84
C LEU A 66 6.35 -4.23 -10.45
N ASP A 67 6.14 -5.28 -9.66
CA ASP A 67 5.46 -6.49 -10.12
C ASP A 67 4.03 -6.18 -10.60
N ILE A 68 3.26 -5.40 -9.84
CA ILE A 68 1.92 -4.95 -10.24
C ILE A 68 2.01 -4.12 -11.51
N HIS A 69 2.95 -3.18 -11.59
CA HIS A 69 3.14 -2.32 -12.77
C HIS A 69 3.41 -3.15 -14.03
N SER A 70 4.19 -4.22 -13.92
CA SER A 70 4.50 -5.12 -15.05
C SER A 70 3.26 -5.86 -15.60
N ARG A 71 2.27 -6.15 -14.73
CA ARG A 71 1.00 -6.81 -15.08
C ARG A 71 -0.10 -5.80 -15.45
N TYR A 72 -0.09 -4.64 -14.79
CA TYR A 72 -1.09 -3.58 -14.84
C TYR A 72 -0.38 -2.22 -14.84
N PRO A 73 0.00 -1.70 -16.03
CA PRO A 73 0.80 -0.49 -16.13
C PRO A 73 0.15 0.71 -15.42
N ILE A 74 0.90 1.25 -14.47
CA ILE A 74 0.58 2.51 -13.79
C ILE A 74 0.84 3.65 -14.79
N LYS A 75 -0.14 4.52 -14.95
CA LYS A 75 -0.12 5.61 -15.93
C LYS A 75 0.02 6.95 -15.25
N ASN A 76 0.69 7.89 -15.92
CA ASN A 76 0.66 9.29 -15.54
C ASN A 76 -0.70 9.95 -15.87
N GLU A 77 -0.84 11.23 -15.52
CA GLU A 77 -2.06 12.01 -15.75
C GLU A 77 -2.43 12.13 -17.24
N GLN A 78 -1.47 11.96 -18.14
CA GLN A 78 -1.67 11.99 -19.59
C GLN A 78 -1.99 10.61 -20.17
N GLY A 79 -2.06 9.56 -19.33
CA GLY A 79 -2.40 8.19 -19.72
C GLY A 79 -1.24 7.37 -20.30
N ALA A 80 -0.02 7.91 -20.30
CA ALA A 80 1.18 7.19 -20.68
C ALA A 80 1.70 6.33 -19.53
N ASP A 81 2.24 5.16 -19.84
CA ASP A 81 2.80 4.25 -18.84
C ASP A 81 4.05 4.89 -18.20
N LEU A 82 4.11 4.85 -16.88
CA LEU A 82 5.32 5.20 -16.15
C LEU A 82 6.41 4.16 -16.44
N SER A 83 7.67 4.57 -16.39
CA SER A 83 8.80 3.64 -16.36
C SER A 83 9.01 3.05 -14.96
N ASP A 84 9.74 1.94 -14.87
CA ASP A 84 10.10 1.33 -13.58
C ASP A 84 10.82 2.31 -12.64
N SER A 85 11.64 3.23 -13.19
CA SER A 85 12.31 4.27 -12.39
C SER A 85 11.30 5.25 -11.79
N GLU A 86 10.35 5.73 -12.58
CA GLU A 86 9.30 6.65 -12.12
C GLU A 86 8.38 5.98 -11.09
N VAL A 87 8.06 4.69 -11.28
CA VAL A 87 7.30 3.91 -10.29
C VAL A 87 8.09 3.79 -8.98
N THR A 88 9.38 3.48 -9.06
CA THR A 88 10.26 3.39 -7.88
C THR A 88 10.33 4.72 -7.14
N GLU A 89 10.50 5.83 -7.87
CA GLU A 89 10.51 7.18 -7.31
C GLU A 89 9.18 7.54 -6.65
N MET A 90 8.05 7.18 -7.27
CA MET A 90 6.72 7.38 -6.72
C MET A 90 6.55 6.65 -5.37
N VAL A 91 6.97 5.39 -5.29
CA VAL A 91 6.91 4.62 -4.02
C VAL A 91 7.84 5.23 -2.98
N ASN A 92 9.07 5.58 -3.33
CA ASN A 92 10.02 6.19 -2.40
C ASN A 92 9.54 7.56 -1.88
N SER A 93 8.90 8.35 -2.73
CA SER A 93 8.27 9.62 -2.34
C SER A 93 7.19 9.38 -1.29
N TRP A 94 6.30 8.41 -1.52
CA TRP A 94 5.28 8.00 -0.55
C TRP A 94 5.90 7.50 0.77
N LEU A 95 6.97 6.70 0.72
CA LEU A 95 7.66 6.26 1.93
C LEU A 95 8.25 7.44 2.72
N SER A 96 8.81 8.43 2.03
CA SER A 96 9.44 9.59 2.66
C SER A 96 8.47 10.50 3.43
N THR A 97 7.17 10.46 3.12
CA THR A 97 6.16 11.24 3.84
C THR A 97 5.67 10.55 5.13
N ARG A 98 6.17 9.34 5.44
CA ARG A 98 5.67 8.47 6.53
C ARG A 98 6.76 8.09 7.54
N THR A 99 7.50 9.09 7.99
CA THR A 99 8.58 8.97 9.00
C THR A 99 8.06 8.69 10.40
#